data_AF-A0A2G9NG14-F1
#
_entry.id   AF-A0A2G9NG14-F1
#
_cell.length_a   1.000
_cell.length_b   1.000
_cell.length_c   1.000
_cell.angle_alpha   90.00
_cell.angle_beta   90.00
_cell.angle_gamma   90.00
#
_symmetry.space_group_name_H-M   'P 1'
#
loop_
_entity.id
_entity.type
_entity.pdbx_description
1 polymer ?
#
loop_
_entity_poly.entity_id
_entity_poly.type
_entity_poly.pdbx_seq_one_letter_code
_entity_poly.pdbx_strand_id
1 'polypeptide(L)'
;MIKQSINKKRNEKFDKFKQGQKMFGDDIAVIINSILLSIVYILGVGATSLFAKITGKKFLNEKIDKEKTSYWEEFNLGVKEKEEYYRQF
;
A
#
# COMPACT_ATOMS: atom_id res chain seq x y z
N MET A 1 55.64 11.71 -12.15
CA MET A 1 54.75 10.69 -11.53
C MET A 1 53.93 11.20 -10.33
N ILE A 2 54.52 11.92 -9.36
CA ILE A 2 53.85 12.26 -8.08
C ILE A 2 52.60 13.17 -8.23
N LYS A 3 52.61 14.13 -9.18
CA LYS A 3 51.45 15.03 -9.38
C LYS A 3 50.19 14.31 -9.92
N GLN A 4 50.36 13.21 -10.66
CA GLN A 4 49.22 12.46 -11.22
C GLN A 4 48.51 11.61 -10.15
N SER A 5 49.24 11.03 -9.21
CA SER A 5 48.65 10.27 -8.10
C SER A 5 47.86 11.15 -7.13
N ILE A 6 48.31 12.39 -6.91
CA ILE A 6 47.61 13.37 -6.05
C ILE A 6 46.28 13.81 -6.69
N ASN A 7 46.26 14.07 -8.00
CA ASN A 7 45.03 14.47 -8.70
C ASN A 7 43.99 13.33 -8.74
N LYS A 8 44.43 12.09 -8.98
CA LYS A 8 43.53 10.93 -8.97
C LYS A 8 42.86 10.73 -7.61
N LYS A 9 43.64 10.78 -6.52
CA LYS A 9 43.15 10.59 -5.15
C LYS A 9 42.17 11.70 -4.71
N ARG A 10 42.33 12.92 -5.24
CA ARG A 10 41.41 14.02 -5.03
C ARG A 10 40.08 13.77 -5.73
N ASN A 11 40.10 13.35 -7.00
CA ASN A 11 38.89 13.06 -7.77
C ASN A 11 38.08 11.91 -7.15
N GLU A 12 38.73 10.84 -6.70
CA GLU A 12 38.07 9.73 -6.00
C GLU A 12 37.35 10.18 -4.70
N LYS A 13 37.90 11.17 -3.98
CA LYS A 13 37.21 11.74 -2.80
C LYS A 13 35.98 12.55 -3.20
N PHE A 14 36.06 13.34 -4.27
CA PHE A 14 34.94 14.10 -4.79
C PHE A 14 33.83 13.20 -5.32
N ASP A 15 34.18 12.10 -6.01
CA ASP A 15 33.22 11.14 -6.54
C ASP A 15 32.47 10.44 -5.40
N LYS A 16 33.18 10.03 -4.34
CA LYS A 16 32.55 9.46 -3.13
C LYS A 16 31.64 10.45 -2.42
N PHE A 17 32.04 11.72 -2.34
CA PHE A 17 31.20 12.76 -1.75
C PHE A 17 29.91 12.99 -2.56
N LYS A 18 30.02 13.06 -3.89
CA LYS A 18 28.87 13.18 -4.80
C LYS A 18 27.95 11.96 -4.71
N GLN A 19 28.52 10.76 -4.55
CA GLN A 19 27.74 9.54 -4.33
C GLN A 19 26.97 9.58 -3.01
N GLY A 20 27.57 10.09 -1.93
CA GLY A 20 26.89 10.29 -0.65
C GLY A 20 25.73 11.27 -0.73
N GLN A 21 25.91 12.40 -1.43
CA GLN A 21 24.82 13.35 -1.67
C GLN A 21 23.67 12.75 -2.49
N LYS A 22 23.99 11.92 -3.49
CA LYS A 22 22.97 11.23 -4.28
C LYS A 22 22.14 10.28 -3.42
N MET A 23 22.80 9.42 -2.63
CA MET A 23 22.10 8.49 -1.73
C MET A 23 21.21 9.23 -0.73
N PHE A 24 21.69 10.32 -0.14
CA PHE A 24 20.88 11.15 0.75
C PHE A 24 19.64 11.73 0.05
N GLY A 25 19.80 12.22 -1.19
CA GLY A 25 18.68 12.69 -1.99
C GLY A 25 17.65 11.60 -2.29
N ASP A 26 18.13 10.40 -2.63
CA ASP A 26 17.29 9.24 -2.90
C ASP A 26 16.50 8.81 -1.65
N ASP A 27 17.13 8.79 -0.47
CA ASP A 27 16.48 8.46 0.80
C ASP A 27 15.37 9.47 1.16
N ILE A 28 15.66 10.77 1.02
CA ILE A 28 14.69 11.83 1.26
C ILE A 28 13.52 11.73 0.29
N ALA A 29 13.78 11.42 -0.98
CA ALA A 29 12.73 11.23 -1.98
C ALA A 29 11.79 10.08 -1.61
N VAL A 30 12.33 8.95 -1.13
CA VAL A 30 11.53 7.82 -0.65
C VAL A 30 10.67 8.22 0.55
N ILE A 31 11.25 8.94 1.52
CA ILE A 31 10.52 9.40 2.72
C ILE A 31 9.36 10.31 2.33
N ILE A 32 9.62 11.34 1.51
CA ILE A 32 8.59 12.30 1.09
C ILE A 32 7.49 11.59 0.30
N ASN A 33 7.85 10.71 -0.65
CA ASN A 33 6.88 9.97 -1.44
C ASN A 33 6.02 9.06 -0.54
N SER A 34 6.62 8.42 0.46
CA SER A 34 5.91 7.58 1.43
C SER A 34 4.94 8.39 2.29
N ILE A 35 5.33 9.58 2.75
CA ILE A 35 4.46 10.50 3.49
C ILE A 35 3.29 10.96 2.61
N LEU A 36 3.57 11.37 1.38
CA LEU A 36 2.55 11.83 0.43
C LEU A 36 1.53 10.71 0.14
N LEU A 37 2.00 9.51 -0.16
CA LEU A 37 1.16 8.33 -0.36
C LEU A 37 0.33 8.00 0.89
N SER A 38 0.91 8.11 2.08
CA SER A 38 0.20 7.85 3.34
C SER A 38 -0.96 8.83 3.54
N ILE A 39 -0.74 10.12 3.28
CA ILE A 39 -1.79 11.14 3.37
C ILE A 39 -2.90 10.85 2.36
N VAL A 40 -2.55 10.58 1.11
CA VAL A 40 -3.53 10.25 0.05
C VAL A 40 -4.31 8.99 0.41
N TYR A 41 -3.66 7.98 0.97
CA TYR A 41 -4.32 6.75 1.38
C TYR A 41 -5.32 7.00 2.52
N ILE A 42 -4.93 7.74 3.55
CA ILE A 42 -5.80 8.08 4.67
C ILE A 42 -6.98 8.93 4.19
N LEU A 43 -6.75 9.94 3.35
CA LEU A 43 -7.84 10.79 2.86
C LEU A 43 -8.72 10.05 1.86
N GLY A 44 -8.16 9.34 0.89
CA GLY A 44 -8.91 8.62 -0.13
C GLY A 44 -9.68 7.43 0.46
N VAL A 45 -8.97 6.48 1.06
CA VAL A 45 -9.58 5.27 1.64
C VAL A 45 -10.34 5.61 2.91
N GLY A 46 -9.79 6.46 3.78
CA GLY A 46 -10.45 6.85 5.02
C GLY A 46 -11.72 7.66 4.76
N ALA A 47 -11.72 8.66 3.88
CA ALA A 47 -12.97 9.37 3.54
C ALA A 47 -13.98 8.45 2.87
N THR A 48 -13.54 7.54 1.99
CA THR A 48 -14.42 6.53 1.38
C THR A 48 -15.04 5.62 2.44
N SER A 49 -14.26 5.17 3.43
CA SER A 49 -14.75 4.34 4.53
C SER A 49 -15.75 5.09 5.42
N LEU A 50 -15.48 6.37 5.69
CA LEU A 50 -16.38 7.23 6.45
C LEU A 50 -17.69 7.44 5.69
N PHE A 51 -17.62 7.68 4.38
CA PHE A 51 -18.79 7.83 3.52
C PHE A 51 -19.60 6.54 3.42
N ALA A 52 -18.95 5.39 3.28
CA ALA A 52 -19.60 4.08 3.30
C ALA A 52 -20.33 3.82 4.63
N LYS A 53 -19.71 4.22 5.75
CA LYS A 53 -20.32 4.14 7.08
C LYS A 53 -21.56 5.04 7.21
N ILE A 54 -21.50 6.27 6.67
CA ILE A 54 -22.65 7.20 6.66
C ILE A 54 -23.80 6.66 5.80
N THR A 55 -23.48 6.06 4.64
CA THR A 55 -24.48 5.46 3.73
C THR A 55 -25.01 4.09 4.21
N GLY A 56 -24.57 3.63 5.39
CA GLY A 56 -25.02 2.36 5.96
C GLY A 56 -24.49 1.12 5.24
N LYS A 57 -23.56 1.28 4.27
CA LYS A 57 -22.90 0.14 3.62
C LYS A 57 -21.89 -0.47 4.59
N LYS A 58 -22.29 -1.58 5.20
CA LYS A 58 -21.41 -2.44 5.98
C LYS A 58 -20.71 -3.42 5.03
N PHE A 59 -19.40 -3.26 4.86
CA PHE A 59 -18.60 -4.18 4.06
C PHE A 59 -18.34 -5.51 4.79
N LEU A 60 -18.41 -5.51 6.12
CA LEU A 60 -18.23 -6.70 6.94
C LEU A 60 -19.45 -6.89 7.84
N ASN A 61 -19.90 -8.13 7.97
CA ASN A 61 -20.99 -8.49 8.88
C ASN A 61 -20.43 -8.46 10.32
N GLU A 62 -20.56 -7.32 11.00
CA GLU A 62 -19.98 -7.07 12.34
C GLU A 62 -20.61 -7.91 13.46
N LYS A 63 -21.70 -8.64 13.17
CA LYS A 63 -22.33 -9.54 14.13
C LYS A 63 -21.55 -10.85 14.19
N ILE A 64 -20.64 -10.96 15.15
CA ILE A 64 -20.18 -12.28 15.62
C ILE A 64 -21.38 -12.92 16.31
N ASP A 65 -22.06 -13.77 15.56
CA ASP A 65 -23.18 -14.54 16.04
C ASP A 65 -22.65 -15.58 17.03
N LYS A 66 -22.83 -15.32 18.34
CA LYS A 66 -22.29 -16.19 19.41
C LYS A 66 -22.91 -17.59 19.40
N GLU A 67 -24.01 -17.77 18.67
CA GLU A 67 -24.71 -19.04 18.49
C GLU A 67 -24.19 -19.82 17.27
N LYS A 68 -23.41 -19.19 16.38
CA LYS A 68 -22.83 -19.88 15.21
C LYS A 68 -21.47 -20.47 15.56
N THR A 69 -21.35 -21.79 15.39
CA THR A 69 -20.11 -22.57 15.60
C THR A 69 -19.04 -22.33 14.54
N SER A 70 -19.37 -21.60 13.46
CA SER A 70 -18.51 -21.42 12.31
C SER A 70 -18.78 -20.07 11.61
N TYR A 71 -17.72 -19.46 11.05
CA TYR A 71 -17.81 -18.26 10.22
C TYR A 71 -18.44 -18.51 8.84
N TRP A 72 -18.62 -19.76 8.46
CA TRP A 72 -19.29 -20.15 7.23
C TRP A 72 -20.80 -19.96 7.40
N GLU A 73 -21.37 -19.09 6.58
CA GLU A 73 -22.83 -19.08 6.39
C GLU A 73 -23.21 -20.34 5.62
N GLU A 74 -24.28 -21.01 6.05
CA GLU A 74 -24.90 -22.05 5.25
C GLU A 74 -25.45 -21.39 3.99
N PHE A 75 -24.70 -21.50 2.90
CA PHE A 75 -25.25 -21.21 1.58
C PHE A 75 -26.41 -22.18 1.39
N ASN A 76 -27.63 -21.64 1.49
CA ASN A 76 -28.81 -22.32 0.98
C ASN A 76 -28.61 -22.49 -0.52
N LEU A 77 -27.98 -23.58 -0.92
CA LEU A 77 -27.96 -24.13 -2.29
C LEU A 77 -29.36 -24.67 -2.66
N GLY A 78 -30.42 -24.06 -2.11
CA GLY A 78 -31.78 -24.29 -2.54
C GLY A 78 -31.92 -23.71 -3.94
N VAL A 79 -31.91 -24.61 -4.92
CA VAL A 79 -32.32 -24.47 -6.33
C VAL A 79 -32.53 -23.01 -6.76
N LYS A 80 -31.45 -22.23 -6.86
CA LYS A 80 -31.46 -21.03 -7.70
C LYS A 80 -31.50 -21.52 -9.15
N GLU A 81 -32.21 -20.79 -10.02
CA GLU A 81 -32.26 -21.13 -11.44
C GLU A 81 -30.83 -21.26 -11.98
N LYS A 82 -30.56 -22.34 -12.74
CA LYS A 82 -29.22 -22.64 -13.28
C LYS A 82 -28.58 -21.42 -13.98
N GLU A 83 -29.43 -20.58 -14.59
CA GLU A 83 -29.06 -19.34 -15.25
C GLU A 83 -28.43 -18.28 -14.34
N GLU A 84 -28.72 -18.30 -13.04
CA GLU A 84 -28.09 -17.42 -12.06
C GLU A 84 -26.65 -17.88 -11.74
N TYR A 85 -26.39 -19.18 -11.78
CA TYR A 85 -25.04 -19.75 -11.63
C TYR A 85 -24.17 -19.52 -12.86
N TYR A 86 -24.74 -19.58 -14.07
CA TYR A 86 -23.99 -19.32 -15.30
C TYR A 86 -23.53 -17.85 -15.46
N ARG A 87 -24.05 -16.92 -14.65
CA ARG A 87 -23.68 -15.50 -14.66
C ARG A 87 -22.56 -15.12 -13.68
N GLN A 88 -22.02 -16.09 -12.94
CA GLN A 88 -20.97 -15.84 -11.93
C GLN A 88 -19.53 -15.91 -12.49
N PHE A 89 -19.36 -16.46 -13.69
CA PHE A 89 -18.10 -16.51 -14.44
C PHE A 89 -18.26 -15.75 -15.76
#